data_AF-A0A850DG75-F1
#
_entry.id   AF-A0A850DG75-F1
#
_cell.length_a   1.000
_cell.length_b   1.000
_cell.length_c   1.000
_cell.angle_alpha   90.00
_cell.angle_beta   90.00
_cell.angle_gamma   90.00
#
_symmetry.space_group_name_H-M   'P 1'
#
loop_
_entity.id
_entity.type
_entity.pdbx_description
1 polymer ?
#
loop_
_entity_poly.entity_id
_entity_poly.type
_entity_poly.pdbx_seq_one_letter_code
_entity_poly.pdbx_strand_id
1 'polypeptide(L)'
;MSRTWQFDDFEFHVRWGDRTGEDLPVPLVITTRIQEHEAILAQARRVRADLAARPDAEIDAMFTAITKPDVVVVGWGLDSRDIEKPQAHIRVRASRTGDRAFVITQQPGETMWHAAGFTVEERNPSALAAAVVAALPETNPGRLGTVALPGPATEQSMDFTYREHRFQDRKQDSSSARTNALLTGQRGMVGRIEIAQGHSEFGPSGRMERRIHWADMVDDGRYIVNEADPGRAQALDAAALIALVNDQIEEVLLVLRDERRSLPPIPG
;
A
#
# COMPACT_ATOMS: atom_id res chain seq x y z
N MET A 1 -3.48 24.79 -2.61
CA MET A 1 -2.04 24.50 -2.83
C MET A 1 -1.74 23.21 -2.09
N SER A 2 -1.19 22.19 -2.76
CA SER A 2 -0.70 20.97 -2.10
C SER A 2 0.70 21.25 -1.54
N ARG A 3 0.95 20.84 -0.29
CA ARG A 3 2.28 20.92 0.34
C ARG A 3 3.03 19.62 0.10
N THR A 4 4.35 19.71 -0.03
CA THR A 4 5.24 18.57 -0.21
C THR A 4 6.42 18.71 0.73
N TRP A 5 6.72 17.65 1.47
CA TRP A 5 7.87 17.53 2.35
C TRP A 5 8.79 16.42 1.86
N GLN A 6 10.09 16.61 2.04
CA GLN A 6 11.12 15.61 1.73
C GLN A 6 11.88 15.31 3.02
N PHE A 7 12.13 14.02 3.24
CA PHE A 7 12.86 13.53 4.40
C PHE A 7 13.97 12.60 3.94
N ASP A 8 15.12 12.66 4.63
CA ASP A 8 16.08 11.57 4.52
C ASP A 8 15.50 10.28 5.14
N ASP A 9 16.09 9.14 4.78
CA ASP A 9 15.63 7.83 5.23
C ASP A 9 15.61 7.74 6.75
N PHE A 10 16.73 8.09 7.40
CA PHE A 10 16.92 7.98 8.83
C PHE A 10 16.13 9.04 9.63
N GLU A 11 16.03 10.29 9.16
CA GLU A 11 15.15 11.30 9.78
C GLU A 11 13.70 10.82 9.83
N PHE A 12 13.17 10.32 8.71
CA PHE A 12 11.78 9.85 8.65
C PHE A 12 11.55 8.69 9.63
N HIS A 13 12.49 7.72 9.66
CA HIS A 13 12.45 6.59 10.59
C HIS A 13 12.43 7.02 12.06
N VAL A 14 13.33 7.93 12.46
CA VAL A 14 13.39 8.44 13.84
C VAL A 14 12.08 9.16 14.19
N ARG A 15 11.57 10.03 13.31
CA ARG A 15 10.31 10.77 13.52
C ARG A 15 9.09 9.87 13.62
N TRP A 16 9.07 8.78 12.86
CA TRP A 16 8.01 7.78 12.93
C TRP A 16 8.06 7.04 14.26
N GLY A 17 9.22 6.44 14.58
CA GLY A 17 9.43 5.67 15.80
C GLY A 17 9.19 6.47 17.08
N ASP A 18 9.59 7.75 17.12
CA ASP A 18 9.34 8.62 18.27
C ASP A 18 7.84 8.86 18.54
N ARG A 19 6.97 8.72 17.52
CA ARG A 19 5.52 8.96 17.65
C ARG A 19 4.71 7.69 17.82
N THR A 20 5.12 6.60 17.17
CA THR A 20 4.39 5.32 17.20
C THR A 20 4.98 4.34 18.20
N GLY A 21 6.28 4.43 18.49
CA GLY A 21 7.02 3.37 19.19
C GLY A 21 7.26 2.12 18.34
N GLU A 22 6.98 2.20 17.03
CA GLU A 22 7.01 1.07 16.10
C GLU A 22 7.95 1.34 14.92
N ASP A 23 8.30 0.27 14.19
CA ASP A 23 8.99 0.38 12.90
C ASP A 23 8.12 1.09 11.85
N LEU A 24 8.73 1.39 10.70
CA LEU A 24 8.04 2.03 9.58
C LEU A 24 6.79 1.23 9.17
N PRO A 25 5.71 1.93 8.78
CA PRO A 25 4.48 1.27 8.43
C PRO A 25 4.61 0.59 7.06
N VAL A 26 3.94 -0.54 6.87
CA VAL A 26 3.83 -1.19 5.55
C VAL A 26 3.32 -0.17 4.50
N PRO A 27 3.90 -0.14 3.28
CA PRO A 27 4.93 -1.02 2.75
C PRO A 27 6.35 -0.44 2.87
N LEU A 28 6.52 0.62 3.67
CA LEU A 28 7.77 1.37 3.77
C LEU A 28 8.81 0.54 4.51
N VAL A 29 10.04 0.57 4.00
CA VAL A 29 11.17 -0.16 4.57
C VAL A 29 12.38 0.75 4.65
N ILE A 30 13.21 0.50 5.66
CA ILE A 30 14.50 1.14 5.80
C ILE A 30 15.51 0.12 6.33
N THR A 31 16.72 0.20 5.81
CA THR A 31 17.91 -0.43 6.37
C THR A 31 18.96 0.65 6.52
N THR A 32 19.65 0.67 7.64
CA THR A 32 20.73 1.61 7.89
C THR A 32 22.07 1.03 7.45
N ARG A 33 22.96 1.90 6.98
CA ARG A 33 24.36 1.57 6.68
C ARG A 33 25.21 1.40 7.95
N ILE A 34 24.68 1.83 9.09
CA ILE A 34 25.37 1.78 10.38
C ILE A 34 25.22 0.38 10.95
N GLN A 35 26.33 -0.35 11.08
CA GLN A 35 26.32 -1.73 11.58
C GLN A 35 26.20 -1.80 13.12
N GLU A 36 26.83 -0.85 13.82
CA GLU A 36 26.90 -0.86 15.27
C GLU A 36 25.66 -0.24 15.93
N HIS A 37 25.01 -0.99 16.80
CA HIS A 37 23.78 -0.55 17.48
C HIS A 37 23.98 0.76 18.27
N GLU A 38 25.11 0.90 18.98
CA GLU A 38 25.41 2.13 19.72
C GLU A 38 25.56 3.35 18.80
N ALA A 39 26.12 3.15 17.61
CA ALA A 39 26.24 4.20 16.61
C ALA A 39 24.87 4.59 16.03
N ILE A 40 23.96 3.63 15.84
CA ILE A 40 22.56 3.91 15.46
C ILE A 40 21.88 4.77 16.53
N LEU A 41 22.02 4.41 17.82
CA LEU A 41 21.45 5.18 18.92
C LEU A 41 22.06 6.59 19.01
N ALA A 42 23.38 6.71 18.80
CA ALA A 42 24.05 8.00 18.79
C ALA A 42 23.56 8.88 17.63
N GLN A 43 23.39 8.32 16.44
CA GLN A 43 22.84 9.03 15.28
C GLN A 43 21.40 9.47 15.53
N ALA A 44 20.56 8.60 16.08
CA ALA A 44 19.18 8.94 16.44
C ALA A 44 19.11 10.08 17.46
N ARG A 45 20.01 10.11 18.46
CA ARG A 45 20.11 11.23 19.40
C ARG A 45 20.50 12.55 18.71
N ARG A 46 21.43 12.52 17.75
CA ARG A 46 21.82 13.72 16.98
C ARG A 46 20.65 14.25 16.16
N VAL A 47 19.98 13.36 15.41
CA VAL A 47 18.79 13.72 14.64
C VAL A 47 17.75 14.35 15.55
N ARG A 48 17.40 13.72 16.68
CA ARG A 48 16.43 14.29 17.64
C ARG A 48 16.82 15.68 18.14
N ALA A 49 18.09 15.92 18.45
CA ALA A 49 18.57 17.23 18.87
C ALA A 49 18.40 18.28 17.75
N ASP A 50 18.75 17.93 16.52
CA ASP A 50 18.60 18.81 15.35
C ASP A 50 17.14 19.10 15.00
N LEU A 51 16.24 18.15 15.27
CA LEU A 51 14.80 18.31 15.10
C LEU A 51 14.20 19.20 16.20
N ALA A 52 14.60 18.99 17.45
CA ALA A 52 14.13 19.80 18.58
C ALA A 52 14.57 21.27 18.45
N ALA A 53 15.71 21.52 17.81
CA ALA A 53 16.19 22.88 17.52
C ALA A 53 15.38 23.58 16.41
N ARG A 54 14.60 22.84 15.61
CA ARG A 54 13.84 23.35 14.46
C ARG A 54 12.39 22.85 14.52
N PRO A 55 11.60 23.31 15.49
CA PRO A 55 10.20 22.91 15.58
C PRO A 55 9.44 23.39 14.34
N ASP A 56 8.68 22.48 13.74
CA ASP A 56 7.81 22.76 12.60
C ASP A 56 6.43 22.16 12.89
N ALA A 57 5.50 23.04 13.28
CA ALA A 57 4.15 22.65 13.67
C ALA A 57 3.37 21.98 12.53
N GLU A 58 3.68 22.28 11.27
CA GLU A 58 3.02 21.67 10.11
C GLU A 58 3.51 20.24 9.90
N ILE A 59 4.81 20.00 10.06
CA ILE A 59 5.38 18.65 10.06
C ILE A 59 4.82 17.83 11.23
N ASP A 60 4.69 18.42 12.42
CA ASP A 60 4.11 17.75 13.58
C ASP A 60 2.64 17.38 13.37
N ALA A 61 1.85 18.29 12.81
CA ALA A 61 0.45 18.04 12.47
C ALA A 61 0.31 16.96 11.38
N MET A 62 1.18 16.98 10.36
CA MET A 62 1.25 15.94 9.32
C MET A 62 1.55 14.57 9.93
N PHE A 63 2.60 14.46 10.75
CA PHE A 63 2.95 13.18 11.38
C PHE A 63 1.85 12.67 12.32
N THR A 64 1.16 13.56 13.03
CA THR A 64 0.01 13.20 13.85
C THR A 64 -1.11 12.58 13.00
N ALA A 65 -1.40 13.17 11.83
CA ALA A 65 -2.42 12.66 10.94
C ALA A 65 -2.04 11.29 10.32
N ILE A 66 -0.80 11.11 9.86
CA ILE A 66 -0.40 9.85 9.19
C ILE A 66 -0.20 8.66 10.13
N THR A 67 0.06 8.91 11.42
CA THR A 67 0.24 7.86 12.44
C THR A 67 -1.07 7.38 13.05
N LYS A 68 -2.12 8.21 13.03
CA LYS A 68 -3.48 7.85 13.47
C LYS A 68 -4.52 8.14 12.38
N PRO A 69 -4.45 7.44 11.23
CA PRO A 69 -5.40 7.65 10.14
C PRO A 69 -6.77 7.05 10.45
N ASP A 70 -7.81 7.62 9.84
CA ASP A 70 -9.11 6.97 9.68
C ASP A 70 -9.01 5.83 8.65
N VAL A 71 -8.38 6.12 7.51
CA VAL A 71 -8.21 5.16 6.39
C VAL A 71 -6.76 5.16 5.92
N VAL A 72 -6.26 3.97 5.64
CA VAL A 72 -4.96 3.72 5.03
C VAL A 72 -5.17 3.09 3.67
N VAL A 73 -4.45 3.58 2.67
CA VAL A 73 -4.37 2.96 1.34
C VAL A 73 -2.90 2.66 1.06
N VAL A 74 -2.55 1.39 0.92
CA VAL A 74 -1.19 0.95 0.59
C VAL A 74 -1.16 0.54 -0.87
N GLY A 75 -0.24 1.10 -1.65
CA GLY A 75 0.13 0.58 -2.95
C GLY A 75 1.51 -0.07 -2.87
N TRP A 76 1.58 -1.34 -3.21
CA TRP A 76 2.83 -2.09 -3.28
C TRP A 76 2.92 -2.81 -4.61
N GLY A 77 4.13 -2.89 -5.17
CA GLY A 77 4.40 -3.72 -6.33
C GLY A 77 5.88 -3.99 -6.54
N LEU A 78 6.16 -4.96 -7.41
CA LEU A 78 7.50 -5.34 -7.83
C LEU A 78 7.53 -5.73 -9.31
N ASP A 79 8.69 -5.61 -9.97
CA ASP A 79 8.96 -6.25 -11.26
C ASP A 79 9.31 -7.72 -11.00
N SER A 80 8.41 -8.62 -11.39
CA SER A 80 8.60 -10.07 -11.20
C SER A 80 9.76 -10.65 -11.99
N ARG A 81 10.30 -9.90 -12.97
CA ARG A 81 11.45 -10.30 -13.78
C ARG A 81 12.79 -9.95 -13.12
N ASP A 82 12.80 -9.02 -12.17
CA ASP A 82 14.02 -8.51 -11.54
C ASP A 82 13.76 -7.97 -10.13
N ILE A 83 13.45 -8.89 -9.21
CA ILE A 83 13.00 -8.56 -7.85
C ILE A 83 14.09 -7.89 -6.98
N GLU A 84 15.36 -8.05 -7.34
CA GLU A 84 16.50 -7.54 -6.55
C GLU A 84 16.80 -6.07 -6.85
N LYS A 85 16.37 -5.56 -8.01
CA LYS A 85 16.55 -4.14 -8.37
C LYS A 85 15.71 -3.25 -7.46
N PRO A 86 16.30 -2.26 -6.76
CA PRO A 86 15.53 -1.33 -5.93
C PRO A 86 14.43 -0.60 -6.69
N GLN A 87 14.69 -0.24 -7.95
CA GLN A 87 13.75 0.46 -8.84
C GLN A 87 12.61 -0.43 -9.31
N ALA A 88 12.72 -1.75 -9.12
CA ALA A 88 11.63 -2.67 -9.42
C ALA A 88 10.48 -2.52 -8.40
N HIS A 89 10.70 -1.90 -7.23
CA HIS A 89 9.72 -1.84 -6.16
C HIS A 89 8.94 -0.53 -6.14
N ILE A 90 7.63 -0.65 -5.98
CA ILE A 90 6.71 0.45 -5.70
C ILE A 90 6.29 0.34 -4.24
N ARG A 91 6.47 1.43 -3.48
CA ARG A 91 6.09 1.52 -2.07
C ARG A 91 5.45 2.88 -1.81
N VAL A 92 4.13 2.90 -1.83
CA VAL A 92 3.33 4.09 -1.52
C VAL A 92 2.37 3.80 -0.39
N ARG A 93 2.26 4.73 0.56
CA ARG A 93 1.28 4.69 1.64
C ARG A 93 0.53 6.00 1.68
N ALA A 94 -0.77 5.91 1.49
CA ALA A 94 -1.72 7.00 1.62
C ALA A 94 -2.45 6.88 2.96
N SER A 95 -2.66 8.01 3.63
CA SER A 95 -3.37 8.10 4.89
C SER A 95 -4.42 9.21 4.79
N ARG A 96 -5.62 8.96 5.33
CA ARG A 96 -6.69 9.95 5.47
C ARG A 96 -7.03 10.15 6.93
N THR A 97 -7.16 11.40 7.37
CA THR A 97 -7.64 11.76 8.71
C THR A 97 -8.56 12.97 8.59
N GLY A 98 -9.85 12.75 8.80
CA GLY A 98 -10.89 13.75 8.60
C GLY A 98 -10.92 14.29 7.16
N ASP A 99 -10.61 15.57 7.03
CA ASP A 99 -10.54 16.35 5.79
C ASP A 99 -9.11 16.47 5.22
N ARG A 100 -8.12 15.89 5.89
CA ARG A 100 -6.71 15.87 5.45
C ARG A 100 -6.34 14.51 4.91
N ALA A 101 -5.47 14.52 3.92
CA ALA A 101 -4.92 13.32 3.34
C ALA A 101 -3.46 13.50 2.95
N PHE A 102 -2.68 12.44 3.12
CA PHE A 102 -1.25 12.46 2.86
C PHE A 102 -0.84 11.23 2.07
N VAL A 103 0.12 11.40 1.17
CA VAL A 103 0.70 10.32 0.37
C VAL A 103 2.19 10.29 0.63
N ILE A 104 2.67 9.16 1.13
CA ILE A 104 4.06 8.89 1.43
C ILE A 104 4.60 7.98 0.34
N THR A 105 5.61 8.44 -0.38
CA THR A 105 6.30 7.67 -1.42
C THR A 105 7.73 7.43 -0.98
N GLN A 106 8.15 6.16 -0.96
CA GLN A 106 9.54 5.80 -0.70
C GLN A 106 10.36 5.91 -1.98
N GLN A 107 11.50 6.60 -1.91
CA GLN A 107 12.46 6.64 -3.01
C GLN A 107 13.34 5.38 -2.98
N PRO A 108 13.55 4.68 -4.11
CA PRO A 108 14.40 3.50 -4.18
C PRO A 108 15.82 3.79 -3.66
N GLY A 109 16.31 2.96 -2.74
CA GLY A 109 17.67 3.04 -2.21
C GLY A 109 18.68 2.18 -2.98
N GLU A 110 19.79 1.87 -2.32
CA GLU A 110 20.89 1.06 -2.87
C GLU A 110 20.52 -0.42 -3.05
N THR A 111 19.70 -0.95 -2.15
CA THR A 111 19.12 -2.30 -2.23
C THR A 111 17.61 -2.22 -2.03
N MET A 112 16.88 -3.31 -2.29
CA MET A 112 15.43 -3.35 -2.08
C MET A 112 14.97 -3.08 -0.64
N TRP A 113 15.88 -3.13 0.33
CA TRP A 113 15.64 -2.86 1.74
C TRP A 113 16.08 -1.46 2.20
N HIS A 114 16.84 -0.75 1.37
CA HIS A 114 17.26 0.63 1.66
C HIS A 114 16.25 1.62 1.04
N ALA A 115 15.97 2.69 1.76
CA ALA A 115 15.31 3.86 1.22
C ALA A 115 16.38 4.91 0.89
N ALA A 116 16.20 5.66 -0.20
CA ALA A 116 16.98 6.89 -0.42
C ALA A 116 16.36 8.10 0.31
N GLY A 117 15.12 7.96 0.78
CA GLY A 117 14.36 8.99 1.45
C GLY A 117 12.87 8.81 1.23
N PHE A 118 12.09 9.74 1.78
CA PHE A 118 10.63 9.71 1.70
C PHE A 118 10.10 11.07 1.26
N THR A 119 9.12 11.04 0.37
CA THR A 119 8.35 12.23 -0.02
C THR A 119 6.97 12.12 0.58
N VAL A 120 6.53 13.14 1.29
CA VAL A 120 5.16 13.23 1.83
C VAL A 120 4.44 14.38 1.18
N GLU A 121 3.27 14.12 0.62
CA GLU A 121 2.46 15.13 -0.06
C GLU A 121 1.08 15.25 0.58
N GLU A 122 0.67 16.47 0.91
CA GLU A 122 -0.70 16.76 1.32
C GLU A 122 -1.61 16.85 0.09
N ARG A 123 -2.68 16.04 0.09
CA ARG A 123 -3.65 15.94 -1.00
C ARG A 123 -5.07 16.13 -0.46
N ASN A 124 -6.01 16.41 -1.37
CA ASN A 124 -7.42 16.33 -1.02
C ASN A 124 -7.77 14.86 -0.72
N PRO A 125 -8.58 14.54 0.31
CA PRO A 125 -9.02 13.17 0.57
C PRO A 125 -9.62 12.44 -0.63
N SER A 126 -10.33 13.13 -1.54
CA SER A 126 -10.89 12.53 -2.75
C SER A 126 -9.86 12.16 -3.80
N ALA A 127 -8.63 12.68 -3.69
CA ALA A 127 -7.53 12.42 -4.62
C ALA A 127 -6.62 11.26 -4.17
N LEU A 128 -6.91 10.61 -3.04
CA LEU A 128 -6.05 9.53 -2.50
C LEU A 128 -5.94 8.33 -3.45
N ALA A 129 -7.07 7.83 -3.95
CA ALA A 129 -7.07 6.72 -4.90
C ALA A 129 -6.27 7.06 -6.16
N ALA A 130 -6.47 8.28 -6.70
CA ALA A 130 -5.74 8.77 -7.87
C ALA A 130 -4.24 8.82 -7.61
N ALA A 131 -3.80 9.29 -6.45
CA ALA A 131 -2.39 9.37 -6.11
C ALA A 131 -1.72 8.00 -5.96
N VAL A 132 -2.41 7.02 -5.35
CA VAL A 132 -1.90 5.65 -5.23
C VAL A 132 -1.83 4.96 -6.59
N VAL A 133 -2.86 5.10 -7.42
CA VAL A 133 -2.87 4.51 -8.77
C VAL A 133 -1.83 5.16 -9.68
N ALA A 134 -1.59 6.46 -9.55
CA ALA A 134 -0.54 7.17 -10.30
C ALA A 134 0.89 6.74 -9.92
N ALA A 135 1.08 6.09 -8.76
CA ALA A 135 2.37 5.49 -8.41
C ALA A 135 2.61 4.14 -9.11
N LEU A 136 1.57 3.55 -9.71
CA LEU A 136 1.69 2.35 -10.52
C LEU A 136 2.22 2.70 -11.92
N PRO A 137 2.82 1.74 -12.65
CA PRO A 137 3.23 1.96 -14.03
C PRO A 137 2.03 2.36 -14.90
N GLU A 138 2.25 3.20 -15.90
CA GLU A 138 1.23 3.49 -16.90
C GLU A 138 1.07 2.28 -17.83
N THR A 139 -0.02 1.53 -17.63
CA THR A 139 -0.31 0.29 -18.37
C THR A 139 -1.76 0.32 -18.85
N ASN A 140 -1.98 0.03 -20.14
CA ASN A 140 -3.32 -0.11 -20.71
C ASN A 140 -4.07 -1.30 -20.09
N PRO A 141 -5.42 -1.30 -20.07
CA PRO A 141 -6.18 -2.48 -19.69
C PRO A 141 -5.84 -3.68 -20.59
N GLY A 142 -5.76 -4.87 -20.00
CA GLY A 142 -5.52 -6.11 -20.76
C GLY A 142 -6.59 -6.40 -21.82
N ARG A 143 -6.20 -7.03 -22.93
CA ARG A 143 -7.05 -7.17 -24.12
C ARG A 143 -8.01 -8.36 -24.05
N LEU A 144 -7.79 -9.30 -23.11
CA LEU A 144 -8.68 -10.45 -22.91
C LEU A 144 -10.02 -10.09 -22.26
N GLY A 145 -10.17 -8.85 -21.76
CA GLY A 145 -11.34 -8.37 -21.02
C GLY A 145 -11.46 -9.07 -19.66
N THR A 146 -12.69 -9.26 -19.18
CA THR A 146 -12.92 -10.01 -17.93
C THR A 146 -12.77 -11.51 -18.16
N VAL A 147 -11.92 -12.14 -17.35
CA VAL A 147 -11.56 -13.56 -17.44
C VAL A 147 -11.97 -14.27 -16.14
N ALA A 148 -12.71 -15.37 -16.27
CA ALA A 148 -13.02 -16.23 -15.12
C ALA A 148 -11.76 -16.97 -14.68
N LEU A 149 -11.49 -16.93 -13.37
CA LEU A 149 -10.40 -17.66 -12.73
C LEU A 149 -10.94 -18.98 -12.14
N PRO A 150 -10.13 -20.04 -12.10
CA PRO A 150 -10.46 -21.23 -11.34
C PRO A 150 -10.71 -20.83 -9.88
N GLY A 151 -11.83 -21.25 -9.30
CA GLY A 151 -12.22 -20.86 -7.94
C GLY A 151 -11.14 -21.19 -6.89
N PRO A 152 -11.13 -20.48 -5.76
CA PRO A 152 -10.13 -20.72 -4.72
C PRO A 152 -10.24 -22.16 -4.22
N ALA A 153 -9.14 -22.90 -4.29
CA ALA A 153 -8.98 -24.08 -3.45
C ALA A 153 -9.12 -23.61 -2.00
N THR A 154 -10.05 -24.23 -1.29
CA THR A 154 -10.28 -24.04 0.14
C THR A 154 -8.96 -24.07 0.92
N GLU A 155 -8.92 -23.23 1.96
CA GLU A 155 -7.96 -23.19 3.08
C GLU A 155 -6.85 -22.13 3.03
N GLN A 156 -7.10 -21.14 3.91
CA GLN A 156 -6.17 -20.48 4.83
C GLN A 156 -5.19 -19.46 4.26
N SER A 157 -5.40 -18.23 4.75
CA SER A 157 -4.48 -17.10 4.82
C SER A 157 -3.01 -17.54 4.90
N MET A 158 -2.24 -17.19 3.87
CA MET A 158 -0.83 -16.83 3.96
C MET A 158 -0.37 -16.39 2.56
N ASP A 159 0.25 -15.21 2.52
CA ASP A 159 0.93 -14.51 1.42
C ASP A 159 0.77 -15.02 -0.02
N PHE A 160 0.18 -14.16 -0.87
CA PHE A 160 0.25 -14.31 -2.33
C PHE A 160 1.70 -14.28 -2.86
N THR A 161 2.64 -13.68 -2.13
CA THR A 161 4.08 -13.73 -2.44
C THR A 161 4.60 -15.18 -2.44
N TYR A 162 4.04 -16.07 -1.60
CA TYR A 162 4.43 -17.49 -1.57
C TYR A 162 3.59 -18.37 -2.53
N ARG A 163 2.48 -17.83 -3.09
CA ARG A 163 1.69 -18.55 -4.11
C ARG A 163 2.37 -18.55 -5.48
N GLU A 164 3.42 -17.76 -5.69
CA GLU A 164 4.24 -17.76 -6.93
C GLU A 164 4.78 -19.15 -7.30
N HIS A 165 4.93 -20.07 -6.34
CA HIS A 165 5.42 -21.44 -6.61
C HIS A 165 4.34 -22.52 -6.79
N ARG A 166 3.04 -22.21 -6.68
CA ARG A 166 1.97 -23.26 -6.75
C ARG A 166 1.02 -23.19 -7.93
N PHE A 167 1.11 -22.18 -8.80
CA PHE A 167 0.24 -22.11 -9.98
C PHE A 167 0.65 -23.06 -11.13
N GLN A 168 1.76 -23.78 -11.01
CA GLN A 168 2.21 -24.71 -12.05
C GLN A 168 1.56 -26.11 -12.01
N ASP A 169 0.80 -26.47 -10.97
CA ASP A 169 0.47 -27.89 -10.74
C ASP A 169 -1.03 -28.24 -10.64
N ARG A 170 -1.89 -27.53 -11.39
CA ARG A 170 -3.27 -28.00 -11.62
C ARG A 170 -3.67 -27.94 -13.08
N LYS A 171 -3.53 -29.08 -13.74
CA LYS A 171 -4.46 -29.48 -14.81
C LYS A 171 -5.81 -29.80 -14.17
N GLN A 172 -6.81 -28.95 -14.37
CA GLN A 172 -8.19 -29.42 -14.36
C GLN A 172 -9.03 -28.71 -15.41
N ASP A 173 -9.77 -29.56 -16.12
CA ASP A 173 -10.50 -29.34 -17.36
C ASP A 173 -11.47 -28.16 -17.35
N SER A 174 -11.58 -27.54 -18.54
CA SER A 174 -12.47 -26.44 -18.98
C SER A 174 -11.94 -24.99 -18.86
N SER A 175 -10.63 -24.78 -18.88
CA SER A 175 -10.08 -23.43 -19.11
C SER A 175 -10.44 -22.93 -20.51
N SER A 176 -11.19 -21.84 -20.61
CA SER A 176 -11.27 -21.08 -21.87
C SER A 176 -9.86 -20.67 -22.34
N ALA A 177 -9.62 -20.52 -23.64
CA ALA A 177 -8.31 -20.10 -24.16
C ALA A 177 -7.80 -18.81 -23.51
N ARG A 178 -8.71 -17.90 -23.12
CA ARG A 178 -8.41 -16.65 -22.39
C ARG A 178 -7.90 -16.89 -20.97
N THR A 179 -8.52 -17.81 -20.24
CA THR A 179 -8.06 -18.19 -18.89
C THR A 179 -6.65 -18.78 -18.95
N ASN A 180 -6.38 -19.67 -19.90
CA ASN A 180 -5.04 -20.23 -20.06
C ASN A 180 -4.00 -19.17 -20.42
N ALA A 181 -4.33 -18.28 -21.38
CA ALA A 181 -3.45 -17.18 -21.78
C ALA A 181 -3.12 -16.25 -20.60
N LEU A 182 -4.10 -15.91 -19.76
CA LEU A 182 -3.87 -15.08 -18.58
C LEU A 182 -3.01 -15.77 -17.52
N LEU A 183 -3.25 -17.06 -17.25
CA LEU A 183 -2.54 -17.81 -16.22
C LEU A 183 -1.10 -18.14 -16.60
N THR A 184 -0.82 -18.33 -17.89
CA THR A 184 0.51 -18.72 -18.41
C THR A 184 1.30 -17.55 -18.99
N GLY A 185 0.67 -16.39 -19.18
CA GLY A 185 1.33 -15.21 -19.73
C GLY A 185 2.43 -14.67 -18.81
N GLN A 186 3.45 -14.08 -19.44
CA GLN A 186 4.55 -13.46 -18.69
C GLN A 186 4.08 -12.19 -17.98
N ARG A 187 4.36 -12.11 -16.69
CA ARG A 187 4.10 -10.93 -15.86
C ARG A 187 5.32 -10.01 -15.91
N GLY A 188 5.06 -8.71 -16.01
CA GLY A 188 6.05 -7.66 -15.77
C GLY A 188 5.94 -7.24 -14.31
N MET A 189 5.13 -6.22 -14.07
CA MET A 189 4.88 -5.69 -12.73
C MET A 189 3.70 -6.39 -12.08
N VAL A 190 3.84 -6.75 -10.80
CA VAL A 190 2.77 -7.33 -9.98
C VAL A 190 2.70 -6.61 -8.65
N GLY A 191 1.55 -6.64 -8.01
CA GLY A 191 1.42 -6.01 -6.70
C GLY A 191 0.04 -6.10 -6.10
N ARG A 192 -0.17 -5.30 -5.06
CA ARG A 192 -1.45 -5.16 -4.39
C ARG A 192 -1.72 -3.73 -3.98
N ILE A 193 -3.01 -3.41 -3.93
CA ILE A 193 -3.53 -2.23 -3.26
C ILE A 193 -4.33 -2.73 -2.06
N GLU A 194 -3.99 -2.26 -0.86
CA GLU A 194 -4.71 -2.59 0.38
C GLU A 194 -5.40 -1.32 0.88
N ILE A 195 -6.68 -1.43 1.22
CA ILE A 195 -7.48 -0.36 1.81
C ILE A 195 -7.92 -0.85 3.18
N ALA A 196 -7.48 -0.16 4.23
CA ALA A 196 -7.70 -0.60 5.59
C ALA A 196 -8.21 0.53 6.47
N GLN A 197 -9.06 0.16 7.41
CA GLN A 197 -9.41 0.99 8.56
C GLN A 197 -8.17 1.24 9.42
N GLY A 198 -7.85 2.50 9.71
CA GLY A 198 -6.65 2.85 10.47
C GLY A 198 -6.78 2.55 11.97
N HIS A 199 -7.97 2.66 12.55
CA HIS A 199 -8.28 2.24 13.91
C HIS A 199 -9.69 1.63 13.98
N SER A 200 -9.89 0.60 14.80
CA SER A 200 -11.20 0.03 15.10
C SER A 200 -11.40 0.01 16.61
N GLU A 201 -12.63 0.33 17.04
CA GLU A 201 -13.03 0.31 18.45
C GLU A 201 -13.04 -1.12 19.03
N PHE A 202 -13.05 -2.14 18.16
CA PHE A 202 -12.97 -3.56 18.52
C PHE A 202 -11.54 -4.11 18.54
N GLY A 203 -10.53 -3.23 18.46
CA GLY A 203 -9.12 -3.61 18.42
C GLY A 203 -8.65 -4.05 17.04
N PRO A 204 -7.39 -4.54 16.91
CA PRO A 204 -6.76 -4.80 15.60
C PRO A 204 -7.53 -5.78 14.70
N SER A 205 -8.12 -6.83 15.28
CA SER A 205 -8.87 -7.86 14.53
C SER A 205 -10.24 -7.40 14.03
N GLY A 206 -10.76 -6.27 14.54
CA GLY A 206 -12.02 -5.69 14.10
C GLY A 206 -11.90 -4.77 12.89
N ARG A 207 -10.66 -4.50 12.42
CA ARG A 207 -10.43 -3.57 11.32
C ARG A 207 -10.95 -4.14 10.01
N MET A 208 -11.75 -3.33 9.33
CA MET A 208 -12.12 -3.64 7.95
C MET A 208 -10.92 -3.47 7.02
N GLU A 209 -10.68 -4.48 6.18
CA GLU A 209 -9.65 -4.48 5.15
C GLU A 209 -10.25 -4.91 3.80
N ARG A 210 -9.73 -4.35 2.72
CA ARG A 210 -9.97 -4.73 1.32
C ARG A 210 -8.65 -4.84 0.61
N ARG A 211 -8.51 -5.81 -0.30
CA ARG A 211 -7.32 -5.91 -1.15
C ARG A 211 -7.69 -6.12 -2.60
N ILE A 212 -6.89 -5.50 -3.46
CA ILE A 212 -6.92 -5.64 -4.90
C ILE A 212 -5.53 -6.12 -5.31
N HIS A 213 -5.44 -7.30 -5.90
CA HIS A 213 -4.21 -7.77 -6.54
C HIS A 213 -4.18 -7.25 -7.98
N TRP A 214 -3.03 -6.82 -8.47
CA TRP A 214 -2.87 -6.37 -9.84
C TRP A 214 -1.63 -7.00 -10.48
N ALA A 215 -1.71 -7.17 -11.80
CA ALA A 215 -0.61 -7.66 -12.61
C ALA A 215 -0.65 -7.04 -14.01
N ASP A 216 0.50 -6.54 -14.43
CA ASP A 216 0.75 -6.04 -15.77
C ASP A 216 1.39 -7.15 -16.60
N MET A 217 0.68 -7.63 -17.61
CA MET A 217 1.15 -8.67 -18.52
C MET A 217 1.97 -8.02 -19.64
N VAL A 218 3.19 -8.52 -19.88
CA VAL A 218 4.20 -7.88 -20.77
C VAL A 218 3.64 -7.56 -22.16
N ASP A 219 2.86 -8.48 -22.73
CA ASP A 219 2.32 -8.36 -24.08
C ASP A 219 0.80 -8.17 -24.12
N ASP A 220 0.16 -7.75 -23.03
CA ASP A 220 -1.29 -7.61 -23.03
C ASP A 220 -1.85 -6.40 -22.28
N GLY A 221 -1.43 -6.18 -21.03
CA GLY A 221 -1.90 -5.06 -20.22
C GLY A 221 -2.25 -5.45 -18.77
N ARG A 222 -2.90 -4.53 -18.07
CA ARG A 222 -3.23 -4.64 -16.66
C ARG A 222 -4.47 -5.47 -16.41
N TYR A 223 -4.35 -6.37 -15.44
CA TYR A 223 -5.43 -7.13 -14.84
C TYR A 223 -5.47 -6.93 -13.34
N ILE A 224 -6.67 -6.90 -12.77
CA ILE A 224 -6.88 -6.88 -11.32
C ILE A 224 -7.75 -8.04 -10.88
N VAL A 225 -7.54 -8.49 -9.64
CA VAL A 225 -8.38 -9.44 -8.93
C VAL A 225 -8.76 -8.80 -7.60
N ASN A 226 -10.04 -8.50 -7.42
CA ASN A 226 -10.57 -7.99 -6.17
C ASN A 226 -10.79 -9.16 -5.21
N GLU A 227 -10.29 -9.10 -3.98
CA GLU A 227 -10.51 -10.18 -3.00
C GLU A 227 -11.99 -10.38 -2.64
N ALA A 228 -12.85 -9.37 -2.85
CA ALA A 228 -14.30 -9.53 -2.72
C ALA A 228 -14.93 -10.38 -3.84
N ASP A 229 -14.24 -10.55 -4.97
CA ASP A 229 -14.67 -11.38 -6.12
C ASP A 229 -13.46 -12.09 -6.75
N PRO A 230 -12.86 -13.06 -6.05
CA PRO A 230 -11.59 -13.68 -6.46
C PRO A 230 -11.76 -14.60 -7.68
N GLY A 231 -12.99 -14.89 -8.11
CA GLY A 231 -13.29 -15.72 -9.27
C GLY A 231 -13.13 -15.01 -10.61
N ARG A 232 -12.75 -13.73 -10.61
CA ARG A 232 -12.66 -12.91 -11.82
C ARG A 232 -11.39 -12.06 -11.84
N ALA A 233 -10.66 -12.14 -12.95
CA ALA A 233 -9.67 -11.14 -13.31
C ALA A 233 -10.31 -10.12 -14.25
N GLN A 234 -10.16 -8.84 -13.96
CA GLN A 234 -10.76 -7.73 -14.71
C GLN A 234 -9.66 -6.90 -15.35
N ALA A 235 -9.79 -6.62 -16.65
CA ALA A 235 -8.94 -5.65 -17.33
C ALA A 235 -9.48 -4.24 -17.05
N LEU A 236 -8.76 -3.45 -16.27
CA LEU A 236 -9.15 -2.09 -15.90
C LEU A 236 -8.10 -1.08 -16.38
N ASP A 237 -8.57 0.05 -16.89
CA ASP A 237 -7.72 1.23 -17.08
C ASP A 237 -7.52 1.97 -15.74
N ALA A 238 -6.70 3.03 -15.76
CA ALA A 238 -6.42 3.81 -14.57
C ALA A 238 -7.67 4.45 -13.97
N ALA A 239 -8.60 4.94 -14.79
CA ALA A 239 -9.81 5.61 -14.32
C ALA A 239 -10.76 4.62 -13.60
N ALA A 240 -10.95 3.43 -14.17
CA ALA A 240 -11.75 2.37 -13.58
C ALA A 240 -11.10 1.82 -12.30
N LEU A 241 -9.78 1.71 -12.25
CA LEU A 241 -9.07 1.31 -11.03
C LEU A 241 -9.19 2.38 -9.93
N ILE A 242 -9.12 3.66 -10.26
CA ILE A 242 -9.34 4.76 -9.31
C ILE A 242 -10.76 4.72 -8.75
N ALA A 243 -11.75 4.49 -9.60
CA ALA A 243 -13.14 4.33 -9.16
C ALA A 243 -13.29 3.16 -8.18
N LEU A 244 -12.74 1.98 -8.52
CA LEU A 244 -12.77 0.81 -7.65
C LEU A 244 -12.12 1.06 -6.28
N VAL A 245 -10.97 1.74 -6.24
CA VAL A 245 -10.30 2.07 -4.97
C VAL A 245 -11.11 3.09 -4.16
N ASN A 246 -11.72 4.08 -4.81
CA ASN A 246 -12.61 5.04 -4.13
C ASN A 246 -13.82 4.34 -3.52
N ASP A 247 -14.48 3.44 -4.24
CA ASP A 247 -15.63 2.67 -3.73
C ASP A 247 -15.23 1.90 -2.46
N GLN A 248 -14.05 1.26 -2.46
CA GLN A 248 -13.55 0.55 -1.27
C GLN A 248 -13.18 1.48 -0.11
N ILE A 249 -12.66 2.69 -0.38
CA ILE A 249 -12.43 3.70 0.66
C ILE A 249 -13.76 4.14 1.28
N GLU A 250 -14.80 4.34 0.47
CA GLU A 250 -16.12 4.73 0.95
C GLU A 250 -16.75 3.64 1.82
N GLU A 251 -16.63 2.36 1.44
CA GLU A 251 -17.08 1.25 2.28
C GLU A 251 -16.41 1.27 3.67
N VAL A 252 -15.08 1.48 3.73
CA VAL A 252 -14.35 1.54 5.01
C VAL A 252 -14.82 2.72 5.85
N LEU A 253 -15.06 3.88 5.23
CA LEU A 253 -15.56 5.06 5.92
C LEU A 253 -16.98 4.89 6.44
N LEU A 254 -17.83 4.14 5.74
CA LEU A 254 -19.17 3.80 6.21
C LEU A 254 -19.09 2.94 7.48
N VAL A 255 -18.26 1.89 7.47
CA VAL A 255 -18.06 1.04 8.65
C VAL A 255 -17.53 1.85 9.85
N LEU A 256 -16.52 2.70 9.64
CA LEU A 256 -16.01 3.60 10.67
C LEU A 256 -17.09 4.53 11.28
N ARG A 257 -17.99 5.05 10.45
CA ARG A 257 -19.08 5.91 10.92
C ARG A 257 -20.10 5.12 11.74
N ASP A 258 -20.37 3.88 11.35
CA ASP A 258 -21.30 3.01 12.06
C ASP A 258 -20.72 2.57 13.41
N GLU A 259 -19.44 2.18 13.47
CA GLU A 259 -18.74 1.87 14.74
C GLU A 259 -18.85 3.04 15.73
N ARG A 260 -18.59 4.27 15.27
CA ARG A 260 -18.68 5.49 16.10
C ARG A 260 -20.10 5.78 16.60
N ARG A 261 -21.14 5.35 15.88
CA ARG A 261 -22.55 5.54 16.26
C ARG A 261 -23.04 4.46 17.21
N SER A 262 -22.50 3.25 17.14
CA SER A 262 -22.92 2.10 17.95
C SER A 262 -22.40 2.11 19.39
N LEU A 263 -21.52 3.06 19.75
CA LEU A 263 -21.01 3.19 21.11
C LEU A 263 -22.02 3.91 22.02
N PRO A 264 -22.33 3.37 23.22
CA PRO A 264 -23.09 4.11 24.23
C PRO A 264 -22.28 5.34 24.69
N PRO A 265 -22.95 6.43 25.13
CA PRO A 265 -22.24 7.59 25.67
C PRO A 265 -21.39 7.15 26.88
N ILE A 266 -20.11 7.52 26.86
CA ILE A 266 -19.20 7.28 28.00
C ILE A 266 -19.76 8.06 29.20
N PRO A 267 -20.07 7.43 30.34
CA PRO A 267 -20.45 8.15 31.54
C PRO A 267 -19.24 8.99 32.00
N GLY A 268 -19.46 10.31 32.10
CA GLY A 268 -18.46 11.28 32.55
C GLY A 268 -18.17 11.25 34.04
#